data_AF-A0A0Z8WW00-F1
#
_entry.id   AF-A0A0Z8WW00-F1
#
_cell.length_a   1.000
_cell.length_b   1.000
_cell.length_c   1.000
_cell.angle_alpha   90.00
_cell.angle_beta   90.00
_cell.angle_gamma   90.00
#
_symmetry.space_group_name_H-M   'P 1'
#
loop_
_entity.id
_entity.type
_entity.pdbx_description
1 polymer ?
#
loop_
_entity_poly.entity_id
_entity_poly.type
_entity_poly.pdbx_seq_one_letter_code
_entity_poly.pdbx_strand_id
1 'polypeptide(L)'
;MRAAIYTRVSTFDQVNGYSLDMQAHLAKQYCRDKGIDIYDVYCDEITGAKFDRPQLQRMLTDIVSKKIDLVVIHKLDRLSRSLKDTFVIVEDYLIANDVELVSLSEAIDTTTPIGKMMMGQFALYAQYERDVIRERMIMGKYGRAMTGKAMSWAPGYTPLGYDYKDGLYIPNNDKIIVVEIFDELYKGTKPKSLAKKLTYKGTLNKKWYHTSIKYIARNPVYIGKIKWRGKEFEGNHQPLIAKDFFRAVQEILDEYK
;
A
#
# COMPACT_ATOMS: atom_id res chain seq x y z
N MET A 1 27.37 -27.04 -1.09
CA MET A 1 26.38 -25.94 -1.03
C MET A 1 27.10 -24.65 -1.42
N ARG A 2 26.46 -23.79 -2.20
CA ARG A 2 26.99 -22.52 -2.68
C ARG A 2 26.36 -21.36 -1.91
N ALA A 3 27.16 -20.67 -1.09
CA ALA A 3 26.70 -19.60 -0.23
C ALA A 3 26.82 -18.22 -0.90
N ALA A 4 25.75 -17.43 -0.83
CA ALA A 4 25.78 -15.99 -0.99
C ALA A 4 25.93 -15.34 0.38
N ILE A 5 26.92 -14.46 0.52
CA ILE A 5 27.05 -13.64 1.73
C ILE A 5 26.43 -12.28 1.43
N TYR A 6 25.46 -11.84 2.23
CA TYR A 6 24.85 -10.52 2.08
C TYR A 6 25.16 -9.62 3.27
N THR A 7 25.70 -8.44 2.97
CA THR A 7 26.03 -7.41 3.96
C THR A 7 25.41 -6.08 3.59
N ARG A 8 25.06 -5.30 4.62
CA ARG A 8 24.44 -3.99 4.44
C ARG A 8 24.87 -3.05 5.55
N VAL A 9 25.16 -1.79 5.21
CA VAL A 9 25.32 -0.71 6.20
C VAL A 9 24.56 0.53 5.74
N SER A 10 24.11 1.32 6.71
CA SER A 10 23.71 2.71 6.49
C SER A 10 24.75 3.65 7.11
N THR A 11 24.73 4.93 6.72
CA THR A 11 25.62 5.97 7.28
C THR A 11 25.56 6.05 8.82
N PHE A 12 24.43 5.66 9.43
CA PHE A 12 24.25 5.59 10.89
C PHE A 12 24.79 4.28 11.50
N ASP A 13 24.80 3.18 10.75
CA ASP A 13 25.32 1.88 11.22
C ASP A 13 26.86 1.88 11.36
N GLN A 14 27.56 2.74 10.62
CA GLN A 14 29.03 2.90 10.72
C GLN A 14 29.49 3.32 12.12
N VAL A 15 28.64 4.00 12.90
CA VAL A 15 28.95 4.48 14.26
C VAL A 15 28.85 3.35 15.30
N ASN A 16 28.10 2.27 15.02
CA ASN A 16 27.86 1.16 15.96
C ASN A 16 28.91 0.03 15.87
N GLY A 17 30.01 0.22 15.15
CA GLY A 17 31.18 -0.67 15.21
C GLY A 17 31.13 -1.96 14.38
N TYR A 18 30.06 -2.21 13.61
CA TYR A 18 29.97 -3.36 12.70
C TYR A 18 30.12 -2.93 11.24
N SER A 19 31.36 -2.65 10.83
CA SER A 19 31.68 -2.34 9.42
C SER A 19 31.22 -3.48 8.49
N LEU A 20 31.01 -3.16 7.20
CA LEU A 20 30.74 -4.16 6.16
C LEU A 20 31.79 -5.28 6.18
N ASP A 21 33.05 -4.91 6.40
CA ASP A 21 34.18 -5.85 6.45
C ASP A 21 34.03 -6.85 7.57
N MET A 22 33.60 -6.42 8.76
CA MET A 22 33.42 -7.33 9.90
C MET A 22 32.27 -8.32 9.67
N GLN A 23 31.15 -7.83 9.13
CA GLN A 23 30.02 -8.69 8.79
C GLN A 23 30.42 -9.74 7.75
N ALA A 24 31.11 -9.32 6.68
CA ALA A 24 31.61 -10.21 5.66
C ALA A 24 32.64 -11.20 6.23
N HIS A 25 33.52 -10.75 7.13
CA HIS A 25 34.52 -11.59 7.78
C HIS A 25 33.88 -12.74 8.57
N LEU A 26 32.90 -12.45 9.43
CA LEU A 26 32.18 -13.48 10.20
C LEU A 26 31.46 -14.47 9.29
N ALA A 27 30.77 -13.98 8.25
CA ALA A 27 30.07 -14.84 7.31
C ALA A 27 31.02 -15.74 6.51
N LYS A 28 32.18 -15.20 6.09
CA LYS A 28 33.24 -15.99 5.45
C LYS A 28 33.83 -17.03 6.39
N GLN A 29 34.05 -16.68 7.66
CA GLN A 29 34.51 -17.61 8.67
C GLN A 29 33.51 -18.75 8.88
N TYR A 30 32.22 -18.43 9.07
CA TYR A 30 31.16 -19.43 9.16
C TYR A 30 31.16 -20.42 7.98
N CYS A 31 31.25 -19.90 6.75
CA CYS A 31 31.30 -20.75 5.55
C CYS A 31 32.54 -21.66 5.56
N ARG A 32 33.72 -21.14 5.92
CA ARG A 32 34.96 -21.92 6.03
C ARG A 32 34.85 -23.02 7.08
N ASP A 33 34.37 -22.69 8.27
CA ASP A 33 34.25 -23.64 9.39
C ASP A 33 33.27 -24.78 9.06
N LYS A 34 32.29 -24.52 8.19
CA LYS A 34 31.30 -25.50 7.73
C LYS A 34 31.64 -26.17 6.38
N GLY A 35 32.76 -25.83 5.76
CA GLY A 35 33.15 -26.35 4.44
C GLY A 35 32.17 -25.98 3.31
N ILE A 36 31.59 -24.77 3.39
CA ILE A 36 30.62 -24.26 2.40
C ILE A 36 31.35 -23.36 1.40
N ASP A 37 31.15 -23.62 0.11
CA ASP A 37 31.73 -22.83 -0.97
C ASP A 37 31.04 -21.47 -1.07
N ILE A 38 31.80 -20.38 -1.11
CA ILE A 38 31.25 -19.04 -1.28
C ILE A 38 31.09 -18.77 -2.78
N TYR A 39 29.85 -18.59 -3.24
CA TYR A 39 29.56 -18.19 -4.61
C TYR A 39 29.91 -16.72 -4.83
N ASP A 40 29.40 -15.82 -3.98
CA ASP A 40 29.70 -14.40 -4.07
C ASP A 40 29.38 -13.66 -2.76
N VAL A 41 29.91 -12.44 -2.63
CA VAL A 41 29.65 -11.51 -1.53
C VAL A 41 28.95 -10.27 -2.10
N TYR A 42 27.75 -10.02 -1.60
CA TYR A 42 26.85 -8.94 -2.01
C TYR A 42 26.83 -7.86 -0.92
N CYS A 43 27.25 -6.65 -1.27
CA CYS A 43 27.43 -5.56 -0.31
C CYS A 43 26.66 -4.30 -0.75
N ASP A 44 25.61 -3.93 -0.02
CA ASP A 44 24.92 -2.65 -0.25
C ASP A 44 25.32 -1.60 0.81
N GLU A 45 25.83 -0.45 0.33
CA GLU A 45 26.04 0.74 1.15
C GLU A 45 24.90 1.74 0.90
N ILE A 46 24.10 2.01 1.93
CA ILE A 46 22.95 2.93 1.82
C ILE A 46 23.41 4.33 2.23
N THR A 47 23.54 5.22 1.25
CA THR A 47 23.85 6.65 1.44
C THR A 47 22.66 7.53 1.08
N GLY A 48 22.29 8.46 1.97
CA GLY A 48 21.23 9.46 1.71
C GLY A 48 19.80 8.90 1.65
N ALA A 49 18.90 9.65 0.97
CA ALA A 49 17.47 9.36 0.89
C ALA A 49 17.08 8.31 -0.17
N LYS A 50 18.04 7.84 -0.99
CA LYS A 50 17.81 6.79 -1.99
C LYS A 50 18.18 5.43 -1.41
N PHE A 51 17.16 4.63 -1.13
CA PHE A 51 17.25 3.26 -0.65
C PHE A 51 17.47 2.27 -1.80
N ASP A 52 18.41 2.55 -2.71
CA ASP A 52 18.70 1.59 -3.78
C ASP A 52 19.56 0.44 -3.24
N ARG A 53 19.23 -0.79 -3.64
CA ARG A 53 19.84 -2.02 -3.11
C ARG A 53 20.23 -2.95 -4.25
N PRO A 54 21.12 -2.50 -5.14
CA PRO A 54 21.45 -3.24 -6.35
C PRO A 54 22.08 -4.60 -6.06
N GLN A 55 22.86 -4.75 -4.98
CA GLN A 55 23.48 -6.03 -4.65
C GLN A 55 22.46 -7.02 -4.08
N LEU A 56 21.46 -6.56 -3.32
CA LEU A 56 20.33 -7.42 -2.96
C LEU A 56 19.62 -7.91 -4.23
N GLN A 57 19.27 -7.02 -5.15
CA GLN A 57 18.56 -7.40 -6.39
C GLN A 57 19.39 -8.38 -7.24
N ARG A 58 20.70 -8.18 -7.32
CA ARG A 58 21.63 -9.11 -7.98
C ARG A 58 21.60 -10.49 -7.32
N MET A 59 21.68 -10.56 -5.99
CA MET A 59 21.60 -11.81 -5.23
C MET A 59 20.27 -12.53 -5.48
N LEU A 60 19.14 -11.82 -5.44
CA LEU A 60 17.82 -12.39 -5.73
C LEU A 60 17.74 -12.96 -7.15
N THR A 61 18.37 -12.29 -8.12
CA THR A 61 18.45 -12.77 -9.51
C THR A 61 19.29 -14.05 -9.62
N ASP A 62 20.42 -14.11 -8.91
CA ASP A 62 21.28 -15.30 -8.87
C ASP A 62 20.61 -16.48 -8.15
N ILE A 63 19.76 -16.22 -7.14
CA ILE A 63 18.91 -17.21 -6.46
C ILE A 63 17.90 -17.82 -7.45
N VAL A 64 17.17 -16.98 -8.18
CA VAL A 64 16.21 -17.45 -9.20
C VAL A 64 16.92 -18.22 -10.31
N SER A 65 18.17 -17.85 -10.62
CA SER A 65 19.03 -18.55 -11.58
C SER A 65 19.67 -19.84 -11.03
N LYS A 66 19.28 -20.29 -9.83
CA LYS A 66 19.77 -21.52 -9.16
C LYS A 66 21.29 -21.58 -8.97
N LYS A 67 21.94 -20.43 -8.76
CA LYS A 67 23.39 -20.35 -8.52
C LYS A 67 23.77 -20.42 -7.04
N ILE A 68 22.80 -20.22 -6.16
CA ILE A 68 22.96 -20.10 -4.70
C ILE A 68 22.07 -21.15 -4.05
N ASP A 69 22.61 -21.82 -3.03
CA ASP A 69 21.90 -22.81 -2.21
C ASP A 69 21.73 -22.33 -0.75
N LEU A 70 22.50 -21.31 -0.34
CA LEU A 70 22.46 -20.75 1.01
C LEU A 70 22.70 -19.24 0.98
N VAL A 71 21.95 -18.48 1.78
CA VAL A 71 22.23 -17.08 2.07
C VAL A 71 22.73 -16.96 3.51
N VAL A 72 23.87 -16.30 3.71
CA VAL A 72 24.45 -16.03 5.03
C VAL A 72 24.45 -14.53 5.28
N ILE A 73 23.84 -14.12 6.39
CA ILE A 73 23.77 -12.73 6.84
C ILE A 73 24.19 -12.60 8.29
N HIS A 74 24.66 -11.43 8.69
CA HIS A 74 25.00 -11.19 10.09
C HIS A 74 23.76 -11.10 11.00
N LYS A 75 22.72 -10.40 10.52
CA LYS A 75 21.44 -10.15 11.21
C LYS A 75 20.30 -10.10 10.20
N LEU A 76 19.08 -10.44 10.62
CA LEU A 76 17.89 -10.40 9.74
C LEU A 76 17.64 -9.00 9.15
N ASP A 77 17.92 -7.96 9.94
CA ASP A 77 17.73 -6.57 9.53
C ASP A 77 18.62 -6.17 8.32
N ARG A 78 19.63 -6.97 7.97
CA ARG A 78 20.42 -6.80 6.75
C ARG A 78 19.52 -6.96 5.54
N LEU A 79 18.68 -8.00 5.49
CA LEU A 79 17.76 -8.26 4.36
C LEU A 79 16.68 -7.19 4.23
N SER A 80 16.12 -6.67 5.32
CA SER A 80 15.30 -5.46 5.32
C SER A 80 15.13 -4.91 6.74
N ARG A 81 14.93 -3.59 6.87
CA ARG A 81 14.51 -2.98 8.15
C ARG A 81 13.09 -3.37 8.56
N SER A 82 12.27 -3.76 7.58
CA SER A 82 10.92 -4.26 7.80
C SER A 82 10.96 -5.77 7.94
N LEU A 83 10.48 -6.27 9.07
CA LEU A 83 10.36 -7.71 9.29
C LEU A 83 9.45 -8.37 8.23
N LYS A 84 8.38 -7.67 7.82
CA LYS A 84 7.49 -8.09 6.72
C LYS A 84 8.26 -8.27 5.41
N ASP A 85 9.08 -7.30 5.04
CA ASP A 85 9.80 -7.35 3.76
C ASP A 85 10.89 -8.42 3.80
N THR A 86 11.49 -8.65 4.97
CA THR A 86 12.39 -9.79 5.19
C THR A 86 11.67 -11.12 4.93
N PHE A 87 10.43 -11.27 5.40
CA PHE A 87 9.63 -12.47 5.10
C PHE A 87 9.30 -12.63 3.63
N VAL A 88 8.93 -11.54 2.95
CA VAL A 88 8.68 -11.58 1.51
C VAL A 88 9.92 -12.08 0.76
N ILE A 89 11.11 -11.58 1.11
CA ILE A 89 12.37 -12.06 0.51
C ILE A 89 12.58 -13.56 0.78
N VAL A 90 12.38 -13.98 2.02
CA VAL A 90 12.59 -15.37 2.43
C VAL A 90 11.59 -16.32 1.75
N GLU A 91 10.31 -15.96 1.71
CA GLU A 91 9.25 -16.79 1.14
C GLU A 91 9.34 -16.85 -0.40
N ASP A 92 9.34 -15.69 -1.05
CA ASP A 92 9.22 -15.58 -2.51
C ASP A 92 10.53 -15.93 -3.25
N TYR A 93 11.68 -15.76 -2.59
CA TYR A 93 12.97 -16.01 -3.21
C TYR A 93 13.71 -17.19 -2.61
N LEU A 94 13.82 -17.29 -1.28
CA LEU A 94 14.65 -18.36 -0.69
C LEU A 94 13.90 -19.70 -0.68
N ILE A 95 12.78 -19.78 0.03
CA ILE A 95 11.98 -21.02 0.16
C ILE A 95 11.48 -21.47 -1.21
N ALA A 96 10.90 -20.56 -2.01
CA ALA A 96 10.42 -20.88 -3.35
C ALA A 96 11.51 -21.42 -4.29
N ASN A 97 12.79 -21.13 -3.99
CA ASN A 97 13.92 -21.63 -4.78
C ASN A 97 14.75 -22.73 -4.12
N ASP A 98 14.32 -23.26 -2.98
CA ASP A 98 15.06 -24.25 -2.17
C ASP A 98 16.44 -23.73 -1.71
N VAL A 99 16.48 -22.46 -1.30
CA VAL A 99 17.67 -21.79 -0.76
C VAL A 99 17.50 -21.58 0.73
N GLU A 100 18.50 -21.98 1.51
CA GLU A 100 18.50 -21.85 2.96
C GLU A 100 18.95 -20.44 3.41
N LEU A 101 18.63 -20.05 4.64
CA LEU A 101 19.07 -18.82 5.30
C LEU A 101 19.76 -19.12 6.63
N VAL A 102 20.94 -18.52 6.81
CA VAL A 102 21.63 -18.46 8.09
C VAL A 102 21.79 -16.99 8.51
N SER A 103 21.31 -16.69 9.72
CA SER A 103 21.63 -15.45 10.41
C SER A 103 22.62 -15.73 11.54
N LEU A 104 23.74 -15.00 11.58
CA LEU A 104 24.82 -15.30 12.52
C LEU A 104 24.56 -14.80 13.95
N SER A 105 23.71 -13.77 14.13
CA SER A 105 23.42 -13.20 15.46
C SER A 105 22.17 -13.79 16.09
N GLU A 106 21.15 -14.10 15.28
CA GLU A 106 19.92 -14.74 15.73
C GLU A 106 20.05 -16.27 15.64
N ALA A 107 19.26 -17.01 16.41
CA ALA A 107 19.21 -18.48 16.32
C ALA A 107 18.42 -18.97 15.09
N ILE A 108 18.68 -18.37 13.92
CA ILE A 108 17.98 -18.67 12.67
C ILE A 108 18.96 -19.32 11.72
N ASP A 109 18.92 -20.64 11.68
CA ASP A 109 19.61 -21.48 10.73
C ASP A 109 18.60 -22.44 10.12
N THR A 110 18.08 -22.09 8.94
CA THR A 110 17.08 -22.91 8.28
C THR A 110 17.65 -24.20 7.71
N THR A 111 18.97 -24.42 7.71
CA THR A 111 19.52 -25.75 7.41
C THR A 111 19.12 -26.79 8.47
N THR A 112 18.63 -26.34 9.63
CA THR A 112 18.16 -27.21 10.72
C THR A 112 16.62 -27.26 10.80
N PRO A 113 16.01 -28.39 11.21
CA PRO A 113 14.56 -28.48 11.41
C PRO A 113 14.01 -27.44 12.40
N ILE A 114 14.77 -27.15 13.47
CA ILE A 114 14.39 -26.15 14.48
C ILE A 114 14.39 -24.74 13.88
N GLY A 115 15.41 -24.39 13.10
CA GLY A 115 15.46 -23.07 12.46
C GLY A 115 14.38 -22.87 11.40
N LYS A 116 14.03 -23.92 10.62
CA LYS A 116 12.87 -23.87 9.70
C LYS A 116 11.56 -23.60 10.45
N MET A 117 11.35 -24.29 11.58
CA MET A 117 10.17 -24.10 12.42
C MET A 117 10.12 -22.67 13.00
N MET A 118 11.22 -22.18 13.57
CA MET A 118 11.29 -20.82 14.15
C MET A 118 11.00 -19.75 13.09
N MET A 119 11.56 -19.89 11.89
CA MET A 119 11.29 -19.00 10.78
C MET A 119 9.80 -18.99 10.40
N GLY A 120 9.17 -20.17 10.28
CA GLY A 120 7.74 -20.28 10.00
C GLY A 120 6.87 -19.60 11.07
N GLN A 121 7.24 -19.75 12.35
CA GLN A 121 6.53 -19.09 13.44
C GLN A 121 6.61 -17.56 13.35
N PHE A 122 7.79 -17.00 13.02
CA PHE A 122 7.89 -15.55 12.84
C PHE A 122 7.11 -15.05 11.62
N ALA A 123 7.05 -15.83 10.53
CA ALA A 123 6.24 -15.47 9.36
C ALA A 123 4.75 -15.37 9.74
N LEU A 124 4.26 -16.33 10.52
CA LEU A 124 2.89 -16.31 11.05
C LEU A 124 2.63 -15.06 11.92
N TYR A 125 3.57 -14.71 12.81
CA TYR A 125 3.45 -13.49 13.62
C TYR A 125 3.43 -12.21 12.77
N ALA A 126 4.26 -12.12 11.74
CA ALA A 126 4.27 -10.96 10.84
C ALA A 126 3.00 -10.84 9.99
N GLN A 127 2.36 -11.96 9.66
CA GLN A 127 1.04 -11.95 9.04
C GLN A 127 -0.03 -11.48 10.02
N TYR A 128 -0.02 -12.02 11.24
CA TYR A 128 -0.94 -11.61 12.31
C TYR A 128 -0.88 -10.09 12.57
N GLU A 129 0.31 -9.52 12.74
CA GLU A 129 0.47 -8.07 12.96
C GLU A 129 -0.11 -7.22 11.81
N ARG A 130 0.09 -7.67 10.55
CA ARG A 130 -0.51 -7.00 9.38
C ARG A 130 -2.04 -7.02 9.44
N ASP A 131 -2.62 -8.14 9.84
CA ASP A 131 -4.06 -8.30 9.93
C ASP A 131 -4.64 -7.46 11.07
N VAL A 132 -3.98 -7.41 12.23
CA VAL A 132 -4.34 -6.54 13.35
C VAL A 132 -4.31 -5.06 12.95
N ILE A 133 -3.26 -4.60 12.25
CA ILE A 133 -3.18 -3.22 11.74
C ILE A 133 -4.33 -2.94 10.77
N ARG A 134 -4.65 -3.88 9.88
CA ARG A 134 -5.77 -3.75 8.94
C ARG A 134 -7.09 -3.62 9.69
N GLU A 135 -7.34 -4.46 10.69
CA GLU A 135 -8.54 -4.41 11.52
C GLU A 135 -8.67 -3.08 12.26
N ARG A 136 -7.59 -2.61 12.90
CA ARG A 136 -7.56 -1.30 13.56
C ARG A 136 -7.86 -0.16 12.59
N MET A 137 -7.31 -0.20 11.37
CA MET A 137 -7.60 0.79 10.33
C MET A 137 -9.07 0.76 9.92
N ILE A 138 -9.65 -0.43 9.75
CA ILE A 138 -11.06 -0.63 9.40
C ILE A 138 -11.95 -0.06 10.51
N MET A 139 -11.67 -0.40 11.77
CA MET A 139 -12.39 0.13 12.93
C MET A 139 -12.26 1.65 13.06
N GLY A 140 -11.06 2.20 12.85
CA GLY A 140 -10.84 3.65 12.83
C GLY A 140 -11.64 4.35 11.72
N LYS A 141 -11.68 3.79 10.52
CA LYS A 141 -12.50 4.30 9.41
C LYS A 141 -14.00 4.17 9.69
N TYR A 142 -14.43 3.08 10.33
CA TYR A 142 -15.81 2.90 10.75
C TYR A 142 -16.22 3.94 11.79
N GLY A 143 -15.43 4.15 12.85
CA GLY A 143 -15.69 5.19 13.85
C GLY A 143 -15.69 6.59 13.25
N ARG A 144 -14.81 6.86 12.28
CA ARG A 144 -14.81 8.11 11.51
C ARG A 144 -16.12 8.29 10.71
N ALA A 145 -16.61 7.23 10.08
CA ALA A 145 -17.89 7.25 9.38
C ALA A 145 -19.10 7.41 10.32
N MET A 146 -19.07 6.74 11.48
CA MET A 146 -20.13 6.91 12.49
C MET A 146 -20.19 8.34 13.05
N THR A 147 -19.04 9.02 13.15
CA THR A 147 -18.96 10.41 13.63
C THR A 147 -19.19 11.44 12.54
N GLY A 148 -19.63 11.04 11.35
CA GLY A 148 -20.00 11.96 10.26
C GLY A 148 -18.84 12.72 9.63
N LYS A 149 -17.59 12.29 9.84
CA LYS A 149 -16.40 12.96 9.30
C LYS A 149 -16.14 12.56 7.85
N ALA A 150 -15.51 13.46 7.09
CA ALA A 150 -15.11 13.24 5.71
C ALA A 150 -14.23 11.98 5.56
N MET A 151 -14.58 11.11 4.62
CA MET A 151 -13.92 9.81 4.39
C MET A 151 -12.78 9.86 3.37
N SER A 152 -12.63 10.99 2.68
CA SER A 152 -11.49 11.30 1.81
C SER A 152 -10.96 12.69 2.14
N TRP A 153 -9.63 12.83 2.11
CA TRP A 153 -8.92 14.05 2.52
C TRP A 153 -7.74 14.39 1.61
N ALA A 154 -7.40 13.51 0.66
CA ALA A 154 -6.32 13.73 -0.29
C ALA A 154 -6.84 14.51 -1.52
N PRO A 155 -6.05 15.45 -2.08
CA PRO A 155 -6.38 16.13 -3.33
C PRO A 155 -6.74 15.12 -4.44
N GLY A 156 -7.83 15.39 -5.17
CA GLY A 156 -8.35 14.50 -6.21
C GLY A 156 -9.28 13.38 -5.74
N TYR A 157 -9.41 13.15 -4.42
CA TYR A 157 -10.33 12.16 -3.84
C TYR A 157 -11.52 12.80 -3.12
N THR A 158 -11.50 14.12 -2.91
CA THR A 158 -12.64 14.88 -2.37
C THR A 158 -13.78 14.91 -3.40
N PRO A 159 -15.04 14.67 -2.99
CA PRO A 159 -16.18 14.77 -3.90
C PRO A 159 -16.26 16.15 -4.56
N LEU A 160 -16.62 16.18 -5.84
CA LEU A 160 -16.78 17.44 -6.59
C LEU A 160 -17.73 18.38 -5.86
N GLY A 161 -17.41 19.68 -5.80
CA GLY A 161 -18.21 20.69 -5.12
C GLY A 161 -17.88 20.86 -3.64
N TYR A 162 -16.88 20.15 -3.14
CA TYR A 162 -16.38 20.24 -1.76
C TYR A 162 -14.85 20.33 -1.71
N ASP A 163 -14.35 21.05 -0.72
CA ASP A 163 -12.98 20.99 -0.23
C ASP A 163 -12.92 20.19 1.08
N TYR A 164 -11.74 19.66 1.41
CA TYR A 164 -11.50 19.03 2.71
C TYR A 164 -10.86 20.04 3.67
N LYS A 165 -11.43 20.20 4.86
CA LYS A 165 -10.83 20.98 5.94
C LYS A 165 -11.16 20.36 7.30
N ASP A 166 -10.15 20.12 8.11
CA ASP A 166 -10.27 19.67 9.51
C ASP A 166 -11.21 18.46 9.75
N GLY A 167 -11.26 17.53 8.79
CA GLY A 167 -12.10 16.33 8.90
C GLY A 167 -13.51 16.50 8.34
N LEU A 168 -13.82 17.62 7.70
CA LEU A 168 -15.14 17.93 7.13
C LEU A 168 -15.04 18.27 5.64
N TYR A 169 -16.15 18.04 4.94
CA TYR A 169 -16.34 18.56 3.58
C TYR A 169 -16.96 19.96 3.66
N ILE A 170 -16.36 20.93 2.99
CA ILE A 170 -16.84 22.32 2.93
C ILE A 170 -17.20 22.65 1.49
N PRO A 171 -18.44 23.09 1.19
CA PRO A 171 -18.83 23.49 -0.17
C PRO A 171 -17.88 24.51 -0.78
N ASN A 172 -17.45 24.27 -2.02
CA ASN A 172 -16.58 25.19 -2.77
C ASN A 172 -17.31 25.77 -4.00
N ASN A 173 -16.61 26.52 -4.84
CA ASN A 173 -17.21 27.17 -6.02
C ASN A 173 -17.71 26.17 -7.07
N ASP A 174 -17.11 24.98 -7.15
CA ASP A 174 -17.50 23.94 -8.10
C ASP A 174 -18.85 23.29 -7.74
N LYS A 175 -19.44 23.61 -6.58
CA LYS A 175 -20.77 23.14 -6.19
C LYS A 175 -21.85 23.47 -7.22
N ILE A 176 -21.69 24.58 -7.95
CA ILE A 176 -22.64 25.00 -9.01
C ILE A 176 -22.71 23.94 -10.11
N ILE A 177 -21.59 23.27 -10.42
CA ILE A 177 -21.54 22.21 -11.42
C ILE A 177 -22.33 20.98 -10.94
N VAL A 178 -22.27 20.67 -9.64
CA VAL A 178 -23.06 19.57 -9.06
C VAL A 178 -24.55 19.88 -9.21
N VAL A 179 -24.98 21.09 -8.85
CA VAL A 179 -26.37 21.53 -9.00
C VAL A 179 -26.80 21.48 -10.47
N GLU A 180 -25.99 21.99 -11.41
CA GLU A 180 -26.25 21.91 -12.86
C GLU A 180 -26.43 20.45 -13.33
N ILE A 181 -25.61 19.52 -12.82
CA ILE A 181 -25.74 18.10 -13.14
C ILE A 181 -27.08 17.54 -12.65
N PHE A 182 -27.47 17.79 -11.40
CA PHE A 182 -28.73 17.29 -10.86
C PHE A 182 -29.94 17.89 -11.59
N ASP A 183 -29.92 19.18 -11.90
CA ASP A 183 -30.99 19.86 -12.65
C ASP A 183 -31.17 19.30 -14.06
N GLU A 184 -30.07 19.07 -14.79
CA GLU A 184 -30.13 18.49 -16.13
C GLU A 184 -30.63 17.05 -16.12
N LEU A 185 -30.23 16.25 -15.13
CA LEU A 185 -30.72 14.88 -14.99
C LEU A 185 -32.21 14.85 -14.65
N TYR A 186 -32.66 15.75 -13.76
CA TYR A 186 -34.09 15.87 -13.42
C TYR A 186 -34.96 16.26 -14.61
N LYS A 187 -34.43 17.06 -15.54
CA LYS A 187 -35.09 17.39 -16.82
C LYS A 187 -35.12 16.23 -17.82
N GLY A 188 -34.54 15.07 -17.49
CA GLY A 188 -34.47 13.90 -18.38
C GLY A 188 -33.28 13.89 -19.34
N THR A 189 -32.29 14.77 -19.17
CA THR A 189 -31.07 14.73 -20.00
C THR A 189 -30.30 13.44 -19.69
N LYS A 190 -30.11 12.58 -20.70
CA LYS A 190 -29.37 11.32 -20.54
C LYS A 190 -27.91 11.58 -20.11
N PRO A 191 -27.32 10.80 -19.18
CA PRO A 191 -25.95 10.99 -18.70
C PRO A 191 -24.87 11.07 -19.80
N LYS A 192 -25.05 10.34 -20.90
CA LYS A 192 -24.14 10.37 -22.06
C LYS A 192 -24.17 11.71 -22.78
N SER A 193 -25.34 12.31 -22.92
CA SER A 193 -25.52 13.63 -23.56
C SER A 193 -24.99 14.73 -22.65
N LEU A 194 -25.28 14.66 -21.34
CA LEU A 194 -24.76 15.61 -20.37
C LEU A 194 -23.23 15.61 -20.31
N ALA A 195 -22.60 14.44 -20.31
CA ALA A 195 -21.14 14.34 -20.31
C ALA A 195 -20.50 14.99 -21.57
N LYS A 196 -21.12 14.82 -22.75
CA LYS A 196 -20.69 15.51 -23.98
C LYS A 196 -20.83 17.03 -23.85
N LYS A 197 -21.97 17.51 -23.33
CA LYS A 197 -22.26 18.94 -23.11
C LYS A 197 -21.21 19.59 -22.20
N LEU A 198 -20.91 18.98 -21.04
CA LEU A 198 -19.91 19.49 -20.09
C LEU A 198 -18.49 19.47 -20.66
N THR A 199 -18.14 18.43 -21.44
CA THR A 199 -16.85 18.36 -22.12
C THR A 199 -16.71 19.48 -23.16
N TYR A 200 -17.73 19.72 -23.98
CA TYR A 200 -17.73 20.77 -25.00
C TYR A 200 -17.68 22.17 -24.38
N LYS A 201 -18.37 22.40 -23.26
CA LYS A 201 -18.33 23.65 -22.48
C LYS A 201 -16.97 23.90 -21.82
N GLY A 202 -16.06 22.92 -21.80
CA GLY A 202 -14.77 23.04 -21.12
C GLY A 202 -14.87 23.04 -19.59
N THR A 203 -15.94 22.49 -19.02
CA THR A 203 -16.16 22.50 -17.56
C THR A 203 -15.03 21.81 -16.82
N LEU A 204 -14.32 22.56 -15.95
CA LEU A 204 -13.11 22.14 -15.23
C LEU A 204 -11.95 21.70 -16.14
N ASN A 205 -11.93 22.12 -17.41
CA ASN A 205 -10.90 21.77 -18.41
C ASN A 205 -10.57 20.28 -18.46
N LYS A 206 -11.58 19.42 -18.27
CA LYS A 206 -11.43 17.97 -18.27
C LYS A 206 -12.47 17.31 -19.18
N LYS A 207 -12.14 16.09 -19.62
CA LYS A 207 -13.09 15.23 -20.33
C LYS A 207 -14.07 14.60 -19.35
N TRP A 208 -15.36 14.74 -19.62
CA TRP A 208 -16.43 14.16 -18.81
C TRP A 208 -16.91 12.84 -19.40
N TYR A 209 -17.13 11.86 -18.54
CA TYR A 209 -17.65 10.55 -18.91
C TYR A 209 -19.01 10.32 -18.26
N HIS A 210 -19.89 9.59 -18.95
CA HIS A 210 -21.21 9.24 -18.43
C HIS A 210 -21.13 8.45 -17.11
N THR A 211 -20.07 7.66 -16.91
CA THR A 211 -19.78 6.94 -15.66
C THR A 211 -19.50 7.90 -14.51
N SER A 212 -18.75 8.98 -14.75
CA SER A 212 -18.50 10.03 -13.74
C SER A 212 -19.78 10.76 -13.35
N ILE A 213 -20.66 11.06 -14.32
CA ILE A 213 -21.98 11.65 -14.04
C ILE A 213 -22.83 10.72 -13.19
N LYS A 214 -22.93 9.44 -13.57
CA LYS A 214 -23.66 8.44 -12.77
C LYS A 214 -23.08 8.29 -11.36
N TYR A 215 -21.75 8.30 -11.22
CA TYR A 215 -21.09 8.23 -9.93
C TYR A 215 -21.46 9.43 -9.04
N ILE A 216 -21.42 10.65 -9.58
CA ILE A 216 -21.82 11.88 -8.86
C ILE A 216 -23.29 11.80 -8.47
N ALA A 217 -24.18 11.50 -9.43
CA ALA A 217 -25.62 11.51 -9.22
C ALA A 217 -26.09 10.45 -8.21
N ARG A 218 -25.38 9.33 -8.07
CA ARG A 218 -25.69 8.27 -7.11
C ARG A 218 -24.95 8.40 -5.77
N ASN A 219 -24.12 9.44 -5.60
CA ASN A 219 -23.34 9.60 -4.38
C ASN A 219 -24.17 10.30 -3.29
N PRO A 220 -24.46 9.61 -2.16
CA PRO A 220 -25.27 10.19 -1.08
C PRO A 220 -24.55 11.32 -0.32
N VAL A 221 -23.28 11.60 -0.63
CA VAL A 221 -22.56 12.77 -0.10
C VAL A 221 -23.28 14.09 -0.39
N TYR A 222 -23.95 14.19 -1.53
CA TYR A 222 -24.63 15.42 -1.92
C TYR A 222 -25.89 15.72 -1.10
N ILE A 223 -26.42 14.73 -0.39
CA ILE A 223 -27.56 14.87 0.53
C ILE A 223 -27.14 14.84 2.01
N GLY A 224 -25.85 15.09 2.30
CA GLY A 224 -25.34 15.21 3.66
C GLY A 224 -25.02 13.87 4.33
N LYS A 225 -24.87 12.79 3.57
CA LYS A 225 -24.50 11.46 4.12
C LYS A 225 -23.08 11.08 3.74
N ILE A 226 -22.47 10.14 4.46
CA ILE A 226 -21.20 9.53 4.06
C ILE A 226 -21.37 8.03 3.88
N LYS A 227 -20.74 7.48 2.85
CA LYS A 227 -20.81 6.06 2.52
C LYS A 227 -19.49 5.38 2.84
N TRP A 228 -19.55 4.29 3.59
CA TRP A 228 -18.40 3.43 3.85
C TRP A 228 -18.81 1.95 3.87
N ARG A 229 -18.10 1.13 3.07
CA ARG A 229 -18.38 -0.31 2.89
C ARG A 229 -19.87 -0.64 2.68
N GLY A 230 -20.51 0.12 1.80
CA GLY A 230 -21.92 -0.09 1.45
C GLY A 230 -22.93 0.47 2.46
N LYS A 231 -22.52 0.83 3.67
CA LYS A 231 -23.38 1.49 4.66
C LYS A 231 -23.32 3.01 4.52
N GLU A 232 -24.45 3.65 4.79
CA GLU A 232 -24.58 5.09 4.85
C GLU A 232 -24.63 5.55 6.31
N PHE A 233 -23.99 6.68 6.60
CA PHE A 233 -24.00 7.35 7.90
C PHE A 233 -24.36 8.81 7.67
N GLU A 234 -24.91 9.48 8.68
CA GLU A 234 -25.13 10.93 8.62
C GLU A 234 -23.77 11.65 8.62
N GLY A 235 -23.59 12.59 7.70
CA GLY A 235 -22.38 13.40 7.57
C GLY A 235 -22.56 14.75 8.26
N ASN A 236 -21.46 15.30 8.79
CA ASN A 236 -21.44 16.61 9.45
C ASN A 236 -21.19 17.77 8.47
N HIS A 237 -21.33 17.53 7.16
CA HIS A 237 -21.11 18.52 6.13
C HIS A 237 -22.42 19.05 5.56
N GLN A 238 -22.36 20.26 4.99
CA GLN A 238 -23.53 20.87 4.36
C GLN A 238 -23.93 20.11 3.08
N PRO A 239 -25.19 19.66 2.93
CA PRO A 239 -25.66 19.06 1.69
C PRO A 239 -25.71 20.11 0.56
N LEU A 240 -25.41 19.68 -0.68
CA LEU A 240 -25.58 20.52 -1.87
C LEU A 240 -26.96 20.34 -2.52
N ILE A 241 -27.60 19.20 -2.28
CA ILE A 241 -28.83 18.76 -2.93
C ILE A 241 -29.86 18.37 -1.86
N ALA A 242 -31.11 18.76 -2.06
CA ALA A 242 -32.22 18.36 -1.18
C ALA A 242 -32.52 16.86 -1.29
N LYS A 243 -32.89 16.21 -0.19
CA LYS A 243 -33.13 14.76 -0.12
C LYS A 243 -34.21 14.29 -1.12
N ASP A 244 -35.30 15.04 -1.24
CA ASP A 244 -36.41 14.69 -2.14
C ASP A 244 -36.02 14.88 -3.61
N PHE A 245 -35.28 15.94 -3.92
CA PHE A 245 -34.76 16.19 -5.26
C PHE A 245 -33.78 15.09 -5.71
N PHE A 246 -32.90 14.67 -4.81
CA PHE A 246 -31.98 13.54 -5.07
C PHE A 246 -32.74 12.24 -5.38
N ARG A 247 -33.81 11.94 -4.63
CA ARG A 247 -34.64 10.74 -4.81
C ARG A 247 -35.32 10.72 -6.18
N ALA A 248 -35.94 11.83 -6.58
CA ALA A 248 -36.57 11.94 -7.90
C ALA A 248 -35.56 11.71 -9.04
N VAL A 249 -34.34 12.23 -8.90
CA VAL A 249 -33.26 11.95 -9.87
C VAL A 249 -32.85 10.47 -9.88
N GLN A 250 -32.89 9.76 -8.74
CA GLN A 250 -32.59 8.32 -8.73
C GLN A 250 -33.63 7.52 -9.52
N GLU A 251 -34.92 7.84 -9.36
CA GLU A 251 -36.03 7.19 -10.07
C GLU A 251 -35.84 7.31 -11.59
N ILE A 252 -35.61 8.53 -12.08
CA ILE A 252 -35.31 8.80 -13.50
C ILE A 252 -34.08 8.00 -13.97
N LEU A 253 -33.02 7.91 -13.15
CA LEU A 253 -31.81 7.17 -13.52
C LEU A 253 -32.00 5.64 -13.51
N ASP A 254 -32.97 5.13 -12.77
CA ASP A 254 -33.30 3.70 -12.74
C ASP A 254 -34.22 3.29 -13.91
N GLU A 255 -35.02 4.21 -14.46
CA GLU A 255 -35.80 4.00 -15.70
C GLU A 255 -34.92 3.82 -16.95
N TYR A 256 -33.69 4.35 -16.95
CA TYR A 256 -32.73 4.22 -18.04
C TYR A 256 -31.80 2.97 -17.94
N LYS A 257 -32.12 2.00 -17.06
CA LYS A 257 -31.42 0.71 -17.01
C LYS A 257 -31.79 -0.17 -18.19
#